data_AF-A0A7C1PGX1-F1
#
_entry.id   AF-A0A7C1PGX1-F1
#
_cell.length_a   1.000
_cell.length_b   1.000
_cell.length_c   1.000
_cell.angle_alpha   90.00
_cell.angle_beta   90.00
_cell.angle_gamma   90.00
#
_symmetry.space_group_name_H-M   'P 1'
#
loop_
_entity.id
_entity.type
_entity.pdbx_description
1 polymer ?
#
loop_
_entity_poly.entity_id
_entity_poly.type
_entity_poly.pdbx_seq_one_letter_code
_entity_poly.pdbx_strand_id
1 'polypeptide(L)' 'MRTLPDVLGMGVDEAVLRLKEAGWEVEVRVTFPYRGRPRGPQRVVRCRRTGATKVEVVAAHQGWEEVGATNSG' A
#
# COMPACT_ATOMS: atom_id res chain seq x y z
N MET A 1 3.13 20.00 -16.42
CA MET A 1 2.47 18.74 -16.01
C MET A 1 3.09 18.31 -14.68
N ARG A 2 2.31 18.08 -13.63
CA ARG A 2 2.89 17.74 -12.31
C ARG A 2 3.39 16.29 -12.32
N THR A 3 4.64 16.08 -11.97
CA THR A 3 5.24 14.74 -11.89
C THR A 3 4.64 13.99 -10.70
N LEU A 4 4.23 12.75 -10.91
CA LEU A 4 3.78 11.85 -9.85
C LEU A 4 5.01 11.17 -9.22
N PRO A 5 5.28 11.34 -7.93
CA PRO A 5 6.37 10.63 -7.26
C PRO A 5 6.19 9.12 -7.32
N ASP A 6 7.27 8.39 -7.55
CA ASP A 6 7.29 6.94 -7.32
C ASP A 6 7.31 6.68 -5.81
N VAL A 7 6.38 5.84 -5.38
CA VAL A 7 6.15 5.46 -3.98
C VAL A 7 5.94 3.96 -3.80
N LEU A 8 6.19 3.17 -4.86
CA LEU A 8 6.02 1.72 -4.80
C LEU A 8 6.97 1.12 -3.73
N GLY A 9 6.44 0.23 -2.90
CA GLY A 9 7.20 -0.39 -1.81
C GLY A 9 7.45 0.51 -0.59
N MET A 10 7.05 1.78 -0.61
CA MET A 10 7.09 2.63 0.59
C MET A 10 6.06 2.19 1.62
N GLY A 11 6.30 2.53 2.88
CA GLY A 11 5.26 2.45 3.92
C GLY A 11 4.11 3.41 3.59
N VAL A 12 2.88 3.05 3.95
CA VAL A 12 1.69 3.84 3.57
C VAL A 12 1.77 5.28 4.05
N ASP A 13 2.15 5.49 5.31
CA ASP A 13 2.23 6.84 5.89
C ASP A 13 3.30 7.70 5.22
N GLU A 14 4.47 7.11 4.95
CA GLU A 14 5.58 7.76 4.25
C GLU A 14 5.20 8.13 2.81
N ALA A 15 4.51 7.22 2.11
CA ALA A 15 4.02 7.45 0.76
C ALA A 15 2.97 8.58 0.73
N VAL A 16 2.03 8.58 1.67
CA VAL A 16 0.99 9.60 1.78
C VAL A 16 1.62 10.97 2.05
N LEU A 17 2.60 11.04 2.95
CA LEU A 17 3.31 12.29 3.25
C LEU A 17 3.99 12.84 1.99
N ARG A 18 4.78 12.00 1.30
CA ARG A 18 5.51 12.39 0.08
C ARG A 18 4.57 12.86 -1.04
N LEU A 19 3.42 12.21 -1.22
CA LEU A 19 2.43 12.61 -2.21
C LEU A 19 1.75 13.93 -1.84
N LYS A 20 1.42 14.14 -0.56
CA LYS A 20 0.85 15.41 -0.07
C LYS A 20 1.84 16.58 -0.18
N GLU A 21 3.12 16.35 0.10
CA GLU A 21 4.18 17.35 -0.09
C GLU A 21 4.36 17.73 -1.56
N ALA A 22 4.20 16.75 -2.46
CA ALA A 22 4.11 16.98 -3.90
C ALA A 22 2.75 17.59 -4.32
N GLY A 23 1.86 17.88 -3.37
CA GLY A 23 0.57 18.56 -3.51
C GLY A 23 -0.56 17.71 -4.10
N TRP A 24 -0.48 16.39 -3.99
CA TRP A 24 -1.56 15.49 -4.41
C TRP A 24 -2.60 15.29 -3.30
N GLU A 25 -3.86 15.19 -3.70
CA GLU A 25 -4.94 14.64 -2.89
C GLU A 25 -4.89 13.10 -2.96
N VAL A 26 -4.73 12.45 -1.81
CA VAL A 26 -4.46 11.01 -1.74
C VAL A 26 -5.68 10.25 -1.22
N GLU A 27 -6.15 9.27 -2.00
CA GLU A 27 -7.11 8.25 -1.55
C GLU A 27 -6.36 6.93 -1.31
N VAL A 28 -6.44 6.39 -0.09
CA VAL A 28 -5.78 5.13 0.27
C VAL A 28 -6.79 3.99 0.29
N ARG A 29 -6.47 2.91 -0.41
CA ARG A 29 -7.21 1.65 -0.36
C ARG A 29 -6.29 0.54 0.14
N VAL A 30 -6.74 -0.20 1.12
CA VAL A 30 -6.01 -1.38 1.60
C VAL A 30 -6.69 -2.62 1.06
N THR A 31 -5.92 -3.45 0.35
CA THR A 31 -6.37 -4.75 -0.12
C THR A 31 -5.94 -5.84 0.83
N PHE A 32 -6.78 -6.86 0.96
CA PHE A 32 -6.54 -8.02 1.80
C PHE A 32 -6.77 -9.28 0.96
N PRO A 33 -6.01 -10.35 1.19
CA PRO A 33 -6.27 -11.63 0.57
C PRO A 33 -7.64 -12.19 0.97
N TYR A 34 -8.26 -12.93 0.06
CA TYR A 34 -9.55 -13.58 0.31
C TYR A 34 -9.46 -14.64 1.43
N ARG A 35 -8.28 -15.26 1.63
CA ARG A 35 -8.01 -16.24 2.68
C ARG A 35 -6.72 -15.89 3.41
N GLY A 36 -6.77 -15.92 4.74
CA GLY A 36 -5.64 -15.63 5.63
C GLY A 36 -5.82 -14.35 6.44
N ARG A 37 -5.06 -14.23 7.54
CA ARG A 37 -4.95 -13.00 8.31
C ARG A 37 -3.67 -12.27 7.89
N PRO A 38 -3.75 -11.26 7.01
CA PRO A 38 -2.59 -10.49 6.62
C PRO A 38 -1.94 -9.83 7.85
N ARG A 39 -0.62 -9.94 7.96
CA ARG A 39 0.19 -9.42 9.08
C ARG A 39 1.37 -8.61 8.55
N GLY A 40 2.02 -7.87 9.44
CA GLY A 40 3.20 -7.07 9.09
C GLY A 40 2.85 -5.72 8.45
N PRO A 41 3.88 -4.96 8.03
CA PRO A 41 3.70 -3.60 7.54
C PRO A 41 2.92 -3.57 6.22
N GLN A 42 2.10 -2.53 6.06
CA GLN A 42 1.45 -2.23 4.79
C GLN A 42 2.44 -1.49 3.89
N ARG A 43 2.53 -1.93 2.64
CA ARG A 43 3.34 -1.27 1.62
C ARG A 43 2.52 -0.97 0.39
N VAL A 44 2.89 0.12 -0.29
CA VAL A 44 2.25 0.51 -1.55
C VAL A 44 2.57 -0.51 -2.63
N VAL A 45 1.52 -1.08 -3.22
CA VAL A 45 1.60 -2.03 -4.35
C VAL A 45 1.07 -1.42 -5.65
N ARG A 46 0.33 -0.31 -5.57
CA ARG A 46 -0.12 0.45 -6.75
C ARG A 46 -0.25 1.92 -6.40
N CYS A 47 0.15 2.79 -7.33
CA CYS A 47 -0.09 4.22 -7.27
C CYS A 47 -0.56 4.67 -8.65
N ARG A 48 -1.74 5.30 -8.74
CA ARG A 48 -2.33 5.73 -10.02
C ARG A 48 -2.98 7.09 -9.91
N ARG A 49 -2.66 7.98 -10.86
CA ARG A 49 -3.37 9.25 -11.02
C ARG A 49 -4.82 9.01 -11.45
N THR A 50 -5.77 9.53 -10.68
CA THR A 50 -7.22 9.42 -10.94
C THR A 50 -7.85 10.75 -11.35
N GLY A 51 -7.16 11.88 -11.16
CA GLY A 51 -7.60 13.20 -11.59
C GLY A 51 -6.45 14.18 -11.78
N ALA A 52 -6.75 15.46 -11.97
CA ALA A 52 -5.73 16.50 -12.13
C ALA A 52 -4.84 16.66 -10.88
N THR A 53 -5.44 16.54 -9.70
CA THR A 53 -4.78 16.64 -8.38
C THR A 53 -4.94 15.39 -7.53
N LYS A 54 -5.63 14.35 -8.03
CA LYS A 54 -5.99 13.15 -7.27
C LYS A 54 -5.17 11.92 -7.65
N VAL A 55 -4.78 11.16 -6.63
CA VAL A 55 -4.07 9.88 -6.75
C VAL A 55 -4.70 8.82 -5.86
N GLU A 56 -4.87 7.61 -6.42
CA GLU A 56 -5.21 6.41 -5.67
C GLU A 56 -3.92 5.67 -5.30
N VAL A 57 -3.78 5.34 -4.02
CA VAL A 57 -2.72 4.49 -3.47
C VAL A 57 -3.36 3.20 -2.98
N VAL A 58 -2.91 2.06 -3.52
CA VAL A 58 -3.30 0.73 -3.03
C VAL A 58 -2.16 0.15 -2.24
N ALA A 59 -2.47 -0.30 -1.02
CA ALA A 59 -1.53 -0.96 -0.13
C ALA A 59 -1.95 -2.39 0.18
N ALA A 60 -0.96 -3.23 0.46
CA ALA A 60 -1.15 -4.59 0.93
C ALA A 60 -0.17 -4.88 2.07
N HIS A 61 -0.56 -5.79 2.96
CA HIS A 61 0.33 -6.34 3.97
C HIS A 61 1.34 -7.29 3.31
N GLN A 62 2.59 -7.27 3.76
CA GLN A 62 3.65 -8.11 3.22
C GLN A 62 3.89 -9.43 3.97
N GLY A 63 3.08 -9.75 4.99
CA GLY A 63 3.20 -10.98 5.77
C GLY A 63 1.94 -11.83 5.73
N TRP A 64 2.15 -13.14 5.79
CA TRP A 64 1.12 -14.18 5.87
C TRP A 64 1.37 -15.01 7.13
N GLU A 65 0.32 -15.44 7.82
CA GLU A 65 0.42 -16.54 8.77
C GLU A 65 0.52 -17.83 7.95
N GLU A 66 1.57 -18.64 8.12
CA GLU A 66 1.61 -19.99 7.57
C GLU A 66 0.48 -20.79 8.21
N VAL A 67 -0.62 -20.99 7.47
CA VAL A 67 -1.65 -21.94 7.87
C VAL A 67 -1.09 -23.34 7.64
N GLY A 68 -0.40 -23.89 8.64
CA GLY A 68 -0.09 -25.31 8.74
C GLY A 68 1.38 -25.70 8.60
N ALA A 69 2.23 -25.34 9.56
CA ALA A 69 3.35 -26.18 9.94
C ALA A 69 2.97 -26.90 11.25
N THR A 70 2.20 -27.97 11.15
CA THR A 70 2.05 -28.94 12.25
C THR A 70 3.41 -29.59 12.48
N ASN A 71 4.22 -29.00 13.36
CA ASN A 71 5.35 -29.71 13.95
C ASN A 71 4.83 -30.51 15.13
N SER A 72 4.39 -31.73 14.86
CA SER A 72 4.32 -32.79 15.86
C SER A 72 5.75 -33.31 16.06
N GLY A 73 6.40 -32.86 17.13
CA GLY A 73 7.63 -33.44 17.67
C GLY A 73 7.37 -34.05 19.02
#